data_AF-A0A830D147-F1
#
_entry.id   AF-A0A830D147-F1
#
_cell.length_a   1.000
_cell.length_b   1.000
_cell.length_c   1.000
_cell.angle_alpha   90.00
_cell.angle_beta   90.00
_cell.angle_gamma   90.00
#
_symmetry.space_group_name_H-M   'P 1'
#
loop_
_entity.id
_entity.type
_entity.pdbx_description
1 polymer ?
#
loop_
_entity_poly.entity_id
_entity_poly.type
_entity_poly.pdbx_seq_one_letter_code
_entity_poly.pdbx_strand_id
1 'polypeptide(L)'
;MGSKIREEGMKVFEKGLESFNQPEVWAGLAGDLGRWGRGLWGWGPGGIQRHGTPQIGGGAKAREALWQRMSDCMDQLHLTVLAIWHLQRVLSKKRDPFTHVLLLDEVIQEGDPMLTDRVWDALVKSFASQMKSVFTASSFVKEIFTVGYPKLLSLIENLLERISRDTDVKEVPPALTLEGKEQMIAAIEIFQTAFLALCLSRLSDLVNSVFSMSSRGSVPSKEHISRIISRIQEEIEAVQSDAHLTLRVLREISKVLLLFAERAEYQISTGPEARQISGPATPAQLKNFMLCQHLQEVHKRVTSIISGLPSVAVDVLSAALGTIYGVAGDSVTSLFQAMLDRLESCVLQIHDQNFGSLTVDAAMDNNASPYMEDLQKNVHHFRTEFLSRLLPSSGAISAGTENICTRLVRSMASRVLVFFIRHASLVRPLSESGKLRMARDMAELELAVGQNLFPVEQLGAPYRALRAFRPVIFLETSQLGSSPLLNDLPPSVVLHHLYSRAPEDLQSPLQRNKLTPLQYSLWMDSQGEDQIWKGVKATLDDYAANIRARGDKEFSPVYPLMMKVGSSVMRNES
;
A
#
# COMPACT_ATOMS: atom_id res chain seq x y z
N MET A 1 35.61 4.78 -54.05
CA MET A 1 34.20 4.33 -54.12
C MET A 1 33.48 4.51 -52.78
N GLY A 2 34.01 3.97 -51.67
CA GLY A 2 33.39 4.07 -50.33
C GLY A 2 33.16 5.50 -49.83
N SER A 3 34.11 6.43 -50.04
CA SER A 3 33.92 7.85 -49.65
C SER A 3 32.77 8.53 -50.39
N LYS A 4 32.49 8.14 -51.64
CA LYS A 4 31.45 8.75 -52.50
C LYS A 4 30.05 8.21 -52.16
N ILE A 5 29.97 6.93 -51.78
CA ILE A 5 28.74 6.30 -51.28
C ILE A 5 28.40 6.84 -49.88
N ARG A 6 29.40 7.05 -49.02
CA ARG A 6 29.24 7.71 -47.72
C ARG A 6 28.72 9.15 -47.87
N GLU A 7 29.30 9.91 -48.79
CA GLU A 7 28.91 11.31 -49.01
C GLU A 7 27.49 11.44 -49.57
N GLU A 8 27.09 10.60 -50.54
CA GLU A 8 25.72 10.62 -51.07
C GLU A 8 24.69 10.04 -50.10
N GLY A 9 25.03 8.98 -49.37
CA GLY A 9 24.16 8.43 -48.33
C GLY A 9 23.91 9.43 -47.19
N MET A 10 24.96 10.14 -46.75
CA MET A 10 24.84 11.21 -45.76
C MET A 10 24.05 12.40 -46.29
N LYS A 11 24.23 12.82 -47.56
CA LYS A 11 23.44 13.91 -48.15
C LYS A 11 21.94 13.60 -48.21
N VAL A 12 21.57 12.38 -48.60
CA VAL A 12 20.14 11.98 -48.64
C VAL A 12 19.53 11.96 -47.24
N PHE A 13 20.30 11.47 -46.26
CA PHE A 13 19.88 11.42 -44.87
C PHE A 13 19.80 12.82 -44.22
N GLU A 14 20.81 13.66 -44.41
CA GLU A 14 20.84 15.06 -43.94
C GLU A 14 19.70 15.86 -44.57
N LYS A 15 19.43 15.69 -45.88
CA LYS A 15 18.30 16.35 -46.55
C LYS A 15 16.94 15.87 -46.03
N GLY A 16 16.83 14.59 -45.65
CA GLY A 16 15.66 14.03 -44.96
C GLY A 16 15.49 14.63 -43.56
N LEU A 17 16.57 14.82 -42.82
CA LEU A 17 16.55 15.42 -41.48
C LEU A 17 16.33 16.93 -41.48
N GLU A 18 16.92 17.67 -42.43
CA GLU A 18 16.71 19.10 -42.64
C GLU A 18 15.26 19.41 -43.01
N SER A 19 14.55 18.47 -43.65
CA SER A 19 13.11 18.59 -43.93
C SER A 19 12.25 18.69 -42.67
N PHE A 20 12.77 18.34 -41.49
CA PHE A 20 12.09 18.57 -40.20
C PHE A 20 12.31 19.98 -39.64
N ASN A 21 13.33 20.71 -40.10
CA ASN A 21 13.74 22.02 -39.57
C ASN A 21 13.45 23.21 -40.51
N GLN A 22 13.01 22.99 -41.75
CA GLN A 22 12.79 24.10 -42.68
C GLN A 22 11.44 24.83 -42.48
N PRO A 23 11.44 26.19 -42.48
CA PRO A 23 10.20 26.97 -42.49
C PRO A 23 9.38 26.83 -43.79
N GLU A 24 9.95 26.27 -44.86
CA GLU A 24 9.23 25.92 -46.09
C GLU A 24 8.20 24.78 -45.88
N VAL A 25 8.31 24.06 -44.76
CA VAL A 25 7.30 23.11 -44.26
C VAL A 25 5.99 23.80 -43.86
N TRP A 26 5.99 25.13 -43.70
CA TRP A 26 4.77 25.95 -43.58
C TRP A 26 4.20 26.38 -44.94
N ALA A 27 5.00 26.42 -46.01
CA ALA A 27 4.54 26.78 -47.36
C ALA A 27 3.77 25.63 -48.04
N GLY A 28 4.03 24.38 -47.65
CA GLY A 28 3.23 23.22 -48.07
C GLY A 28 1.76 23.30 -47.65
N LEU A 29 1.41 24.15 -46.67
CA LEU A 29 0.03 24.46 -46.29
C LEU A 29 -0.57 25.66 -47.03
N ALA A 30 0.24 26.49 -47.70
CA ALA A 30 -0.23 27.54 -48.60
C ALA A 30 -0.31 27.08 -50.07
N GLY A 31 0.49 26.09 -50.47
CA GLY A 31 0.55 25.55 -51.83
C GLY A 31 -0.73 24.86 -52.31
N ASP A 32 -1.54 24.32 -51.39
CA ASP A 32 -2.84 23.68 -51.72
C ASP A 32 -4.06 24.59 -51.48
N LEU A 33 -3.86 25.79 -50.92
CA LEU A 33 -4.87 26.86 -50.93
C LEU A 33 -4.77 27.74 -52.20
N GLY A 34 -3.67 27.66 -52.95
CA GLY A 34 -3.47 28.39 -54.21
C GLY A 34 -4.09 27.75 -55.45
N ARG A 35 -4.67 26.54 -55.36
CA ARG A 35 -5.20 25.80 -56.52
C ARG A 35 -6.72 25.92 -56.73
N TRP A 36 -7.42 26.73 -55.93
CA TRP A 36 -8.87 27.01 -56.10
C TRP A 36 -9.25 28.51 -56.04
N GLY A 37 -8.30 29.42 -56.22
CA GLY A 37 -8.54 30.86 -56.05
C GLY A 37 -7.87 31.75 -57.08
N ARG A 38 -7.88 31.39 -58.38
CA ARG A 38 -7.69 32.37 -59.45
C ARG A 38 -9.05 32.76 -60.03
N GLY A 39 -9.69 33.69 -59.33
CA GLY A 39 -10.85 34.43 -59.79
C GLY A 39 -10.94 35.73 -59.01
N LEU A 40 -10.64 36.82 -59.71
CA LEU A 40 -10.83 38.24 -59.34
C LEU A 40 -9.81 38.90 -58.40
N TRP A 41 -9.28 40.00 -58.94
CA TRP A 41 -8.46 41.03 -58.34
C TRP A 41 -9.28 41.94 -57.40
N GLY A 42 -8.64 42.51 -56.37
CA GLY A 42 -9.22 43.62 -55.59
C GLY A 42 -8.40 44.06 -54.38
N TRP A 43 -7.53 45.07 -54.59
CA TRP A 43 -6.99 46.11 -53.68
C TRP A 43 -7.08 46.02 -52.13
N GLY A 44 -5.97 46.39 -51.46
CA GLY A 44 -5.97 47.12 -50.18
C GLY A 44 -4.82 46.79 -49.19
N PRO A 45 -3.98 47.76 -48.75
CA PRO A 45 -2.89 47.52 -47.80
C PRO A 45 -3.26 47.87 -46.35
N GLY A 46 -2.83 47.03 -45.39
CA GLY A 46 -2.73 47.41 -43.97
C GLY A 46 -3.04 46.29 -42.97
N GLY A 47 -2.13 46.05 -42.02
CA GLY A 47 -2.43 45.30 -40.79
C GLY A 47 -1.33 44.31 -40.36
N ILE A 48 -0.45 44.75 -39.47
CA ILE A 48 0.49 43.92 -38.72
C ILE A 48 -0.30 43.04 -37.75
N GLN A 49 -0.23 41.71 -37.88
CA GLN A 49 -0.77 40.79 -36.89
C GLN A 49 0.19 39.61 -36.65
N ARG A 50 0.62 39.51 -35.39
CA ARG A 50 1.56 38.53 -34.84
C ARG A 50 1.04 37.09 -35.00
N HIS A 51 1.94 36.19 -35.41
CA HIS A 51 1.83 34.72 -35.36
C HIS A 51 1.22 34.24 -34.02
N GLY A 52 0.33 33.25 -33.93
CA GLY A 52 -0.10 32.25 -34.91
C GLY A 52 -0.39 30.94 -34.17
N THR A 53 -1.36 30.91 -33.25
CA THR A 53 -1.96 29.68 -32.75
C THR A 53 -2.84 29.06 -33.84
N PRO A 54 -2.73 27.75 -34.17
CA PRO A 54 -3.60 27.15 -35.17
C PRO A 54 -5.05 27.11 -34.68
N GLN A 55 -5.99 27.53 -35.54
CA GLN A 55 -7.43 27.37 -35.31
C GLN A 55 -7.81 25.91 -35.05
N ILE A 56 -8.86 25.72 -34.24
CA ILE A 56 -9.34 24.50 -33.56
C ILE A 56 -9.63 23.28 -34.48
N GLY A 57 -9.57 23.42 -35.82
CA GLY A 57 -9.62 22.30 -36.78
C GLY A 57 -8.28 21.90 -37.44
N GLY A 58 -7.27 22.78 -37.43
CA GLY A 58 -5.98 22.55 -38.08
C GLY A 58 -5.00 21.74 -37.23
N GLY A 59 -5.11 21.82 -35.90
CA GLY A 59 -4.20 21.15 -34.97
C GLY A 59 -4.25 19.62 -35.03
N ALA A 60 -5.43 19.03 -35.21
CA ALA A 60 -5.59 17.57 -35.31
C ALA A 60 -4.98 17.01 -36.61
N LYS A 61 -5.24 17.67 -37.75
CA LYS A 61 -4.63 17.31 -39.04
C LYS A 61 -3.11 17.47 -39.02
N ALA A 62 -2.60 18.54 -38.43
CA ALA A 62 -1.17 18.78 -38.28
C ALA A 62 -0.50 17.72 -37.38
N ARG A 63 -1.17 17.30 -36.30
CA ARG A 63 -0.71 16.21 -35.42
C ARG A 63 -0.62 14.89 -36.17
N GLU A 64 -1.64 14.54 -36.95
CA GLU A 64 -1.64 13.30 -37.73
C GLU A 64 -0.54 13.32 -38.80
N ALA A 65 -0.40 14.43 -39.51
CA ALA A 65 0.68 14.60 -40.49
C ALA A 65 2.08 14.48 -39.86
N LEU A 66 2.26 14.99 -38.63
CA LEU A 66 3.52 14.84 -37.90
C LEU A 66 3.82 13.38 -37.57
N TRP A 67 2.84 12.62 -37.06
CA TRP A 67 3.02 11.20 -36.78
C TRP A 67 3.28 10.39 -38.04
N GLN A 68 2.56 10.67 -39.13
CA GLN A 68 2.79 10.00 -40.41
C GLN A 68 4.21 10.22 -40.89
N ARG A 69 4.70 11.46 -40.87
CA ARG A 69 6.09 11.77 -41.24
C ARG A 69 7.11 11.08 -40.35
N MET A 70 6.81 10.92 -39.06
CA MET A 70 7.69 10.18 -38.15
C MET A 70 7.74 8.70 -38.53
N SER A 71 6.60 8.08 -38.83
CA SER A 71 6.55 6.71 -39.33
C SER A 71 7.31 6.54 -40.64
N ASP A 72 7.09 7.43 -41.61
CA ASP A 72 7.78 7.40 -42.91
C ASP A 72 9.30 7.55 -42.72
N CYS A 73 9.74 8.38 -41.77
CA CYS A 73 11.14 8.53 -41.40
C CYS A 73 11.73 7.24 -40.82
N MET A 74 11.02 6.54 -39.93
CA MET A 74 11.45 5.24 -39.42
C MET A 74 11.58 4.21 -40.56
N ASP A 75 10.66 4.20 -41.52
CA ASP A 75 10.72 3.30 -42.68
C ASP A 75 11.93 3.59 -43.59
N GLN A 76 12.22 4.86 -43.85
CA GLN A 76 13.40 5.25 -44.63
C GLN A 76 14.72 4.92 -43.91
N LEU A 77 14.77 5.13 -42.59
CA LEU A 77 15.90 4.73 -41.75
C LEU A 77 16.15 3.22 -41.85
N HIS A 78 15.09 2.42 -41.71
CA HIS A 78 15.16 0.97 -41.84
C HIS A 78 15.74 0.54 -43.19
N LEU A 79 15.19 1.05 -44.30
CA LEU A 79 15.67 0.74 -45.65
C LEU A 79 17.13 1.13 -45.85
N THR A 80 17.53 2.29 -45.33
CA THR A 80 18.90 2.79 -45.45
C THR A 80 19.89 1.87 -44.71
N VAL A 81 19.58 1.50 -43.47
CA VAL A 81 20.44 0.61 -42.66
C VAL A 81 20.55 -0.78 -43.32
N LEU A 82 19.44 -1.32 -43.84
CA LEU A 82 19.46 -2.61 -44.54
C LEU A 82 20.30 -2.57 -45.82
N ALA A 83 20.19 -1.52 -46.62
CA ALA A 83 21.00 -1.37 -47.83
C ALA A 83 22.50 -1.35 -47.52
N ILE A 84 22.89 -0.64 -46.45
CA ILE A 84 24.29 -0.54 -46.01
C ILE A 84 24.79 -1.88 -45.45
N TRP A 85 23.97 -2.56 -44.66
CA TRP A 85 24.30 -3.89 -44.15
C TRP A 85 24.47 -4.91 -45.29
N HIS A 86 23.57 -4.91 -46.28
CA HIS A 86 23.72 -5.75 -47.48
C HIS A 86 24.97 -5.40 -48.28
N LEU A 87 25.30 -4.12 -48.43
CA LEU A 87 26.52 -3.68 -49.09
C LEU A 87 27.76 -4.23 -48.37
N GLN A 88 27.85 -4.05 -47.05
CA GLN A 88 28.94 -4.60 -46.23
C GLN A 88 29.04 -6.12 -46.38
N ARG A 89 27.90 -6.83 -46.37
CA ARG A 89 27.84 -8.28 -46.57
C ARG A 89 28.34 -8.73 -47.95
N VAL A 90 28.09 -7.95 -49.01
CA VAL A 90 28.58 -8.25 -50.36
C VAL A 90 30.08 -7.97 -50.44
N LEU A 91 30.54 -6.85 -49.88
CA LEU A 91 31.95 -6.48 -49.86
C LEU A 91 32.81 -7.48 -49.07
N SER A 92 32.28 -8.05 -47.98
CA SER A 92 32.98 -9.06 -47.18
C SER A 92 33.11 -10.42 -47.88
N LYS A 93 32.31 -10.69 -48.92
CA LYS A 93 32.32 -11.98 -49.65
C LYS A 93 32.97 -11.90 -51.03
N LYS A 94 33.01 -10.72 -51.65
CA LYS A 94 33.53 -10.52 -53.00
C LYS A 94 35.02 -10.18 -52.95
N ARG A 95 35.78 -10.78 -53.86
CA ARG A 95 37.20 -10.47 -54.09
C ARG A 95 37.37 -9.67 -55.37
N ASP A 96 38.39 -8.84 -55.41
CA ASP A 96 38.80 -8.14 -56.61
C ASP A 96 39.20 -9.15 -57.71
N PRO A 97 38.71 -9.00 -58.95
CA PRO A 97 39.00 -9.94 -60.03
C PRO A 97 40.48 -10.00 -60.46
N PHE A 98 41.26 -8.95 -60.18
CA PHE A 98 42.65 -8.81 -60.63
C PHE A 98 43.65 -9.01 -59.49
N THR A 99 43.37 -8.45 -58.30
CA THR A 99 44.26 -8.53 -57.13
C THR A 99 43.91 -9.67 -56.18
N HIS A 100 42.72 -10.28 -56.32
CA HIS A 100 42.18 -11.33 -55.44
C HIS A 100 42.05 -10.95 -53.95
N VAL A 101 42.25 -9.68 -53.60
CA VAL A 101 42.03 -9.11 -52.26
C VAL A 101 40.53 -8.98 -51.99
N LEU A 102 40.07 -9.09 -50.74
CA LEU A 102 38.66 -8.85 -50.40
C LEU A 102 38.32 -7.38 -50.66
N LEU A 103 37.17 -7.13 -51.29
CA LEU A 103 36.73 -5.76 -51.56
C LEU A 103 36.50 -4.95 -50.26
N LEU A 104 36.23 -5.63 -49.15
CA LEU A 104 36.12 -4.98 -47.85
C LEU A 104 37.46 -4.39 -47.38
N ASP A 105 38.57 -5.10 -47.56
CA ASP A 105 39.91 -4.70 -47.11
C ASP A 105 40.45 -3.49 -47.92
N GLU A 106 39.96 -3.31 -49.15
CA GLU A 106 40.20 -2.12 -49.97
C GLU A 106 39.36 -0.91 -49.54
N VAL A 107 38.19 -1.13 -48.92
CA VAL A 107 37.24 -0.08 -48.54
C VAL A 107 37.42 0.36 -47.08
N ILE A 108 37.86 -0.55 -46.21
CA ILE A 108 38.03 -0.35 -44.77
C ILE A 108 39.50 -0.63 -44.44
N GLN A 109 40.22 0.36 -43.91
CA GLN A 109 41.61 0.19 -43.49
C GLN A 109 41.69 -0.50 -42.12
N GLU A 110 42.86 -1.08 -41.80
CA GLU A 110 43.08 -1.77 -40.53
C GLU A 110 42.84 -0.83 -39.34
N GLY A 111 41.91 -1.19 -38.45
CA GLY A 111 41.50 -0.38 -37.29
C GLY A 111 40.27 0.52 -37.51
N ASP A 112 39.75 0.62 -38.72
CA ASP A 112 38.53 1.37 -39.00
C ASP A 112 37.26 0.62 -38.54
N PRO A 113 36.27 1.32 -37.96
CA PRO A 113 34.97 0.72 -37.66
C PRO A 113 34.24 0.29 -38.93
N MET A 114 33.41 -0.75 -38.82
CA MET A 114 32.64 -1.28 -39.94
C MET A 114 31.72 -0.20 -40.55
N LEU A 115 31.35 -0.35 -41.82
CA LEU A 115 30.48 0.61 -42.52
C LEU A 115 29.13 0.76 -41.81
N THR A 116 28.57 -0.34 -41.30
CA THR A 116 27.35 -0.35 -40.49
C THR A 116 27.49 0.48 -39.22
N ASP A 117 28.59 0.32 -38.50
CA ASP A 117 28.84 1.01 -37.23
C ASP A 117 29.05 2.52 -37.44
N ARG A 118 29.85 2.87 -38.47
CA ARG A 118 30.10 4.27 -38.87
C ARG A 118 28.81 5.00 -39.22
N VAL A 119 27.95 4.37 -40.00
CA VAL A 119 26.70 5.00 -40.41
C VAL A 119 25.71 5.03 -39.25
N TRP A 120 25.59 3.96 -38.47
CA TRP A 120 24.70 3.95 -37.31
C TRP A 120 25.03 5.06 -36.31
N ASP A 121 26.31 5.23 -35.96
CA ASP A 121 26.76 6.32 -35.07
C ASP A 121 26.42 7.71 -35.64
N ALA A 122 26.61 7.92 -36.93
CA ALA A 122 26.22 9.17 -37.60
C ALA A 122 24.69 9.38 -37.60
N LEU A 123 23.91 8.33 -37.89
CA LEU A 123 22.45 8.36 -37.87
C LEU A 123 21.92 8.75 -36.49
N VAL A 124 22.41 8.07 -35.44
CA VAL A 124 22.00 8.32 -34.05
C VAL A 124 22.38 9.72 -33.60
N LYS A 125 23.60 10.19 -33.90
CA LYS A 125 24.05 11.56 -33.57
C LYS A 125 23.16 12.62 -34.21
N SER A 126 22.87 12.47 -35.50
CA SER A 126 22.02 13.43 -36.21
C SER A 126 20.56 13.35 -35.72
N PHE A 127 20.04 12.15 -35.46
CA PHE A 127 18.71 11.97 -34.89
C PHE A 127 18.58 12.61 -33.50
N ALA A 128 19.56 12.37 -32.61
CA ALA A 128 19.60 12.98 -31.28
C ALA A 128 19.70 14.51 -31.33
N SER A 129 20.53 15.05 -32.23
CA SER A 129 20.63 16.49 -32.48
C SER A 129 19.28 17.07 -32.93
N GLN A 130 18.60 16.39 -33.85
CA GLN A 130 17.31 16.82 -34.37
C GLN A 130 16.21 16.74 -33.29
N MET A 131 16.16 15.66 -32.51
CA MET A 131 15.21 15.51 -31.40
C MET A 131 15.40 16.60 -30.34
N LYS A 132 16.65 16.92 -30.00
CA LYS A 132 16.97 18.02 -29.09
C LYS A 132 16.58 19.39 -29.68
N SER A 133 16.90 19.63 -30.95
CA SER A 133 16.54 20.86 -31.66
C SER A 133 15.03 21.08 -31.63
N VAL A 134 14.26 20.07 -32.04
CA VAL A 134 12.80 20.13 -32.08
C VAL A 134 12.18 20.32 -30.70
N PHE A 135 12.71 19.66 -29.66
CA PHE A 135 12.26 19.83 -28.28
C PHE A 135 12.42 21.29 -27.79
N THR A 136 13.46 21.99 -28.22
CA THR A 136 13.74 23.37 -27.80
C THR A 136 13.08 24.43 -28.68
N ALA A 137 13.01 24.19 -30.00
CA ALA A 137 12.57 25.19 -30.97
C ALA A 137 11.05 25.20 -31.21
N SER A 138 10.36 24.06 -31.03
CA SER A 138 8.94 23.92 -31.37
C SER A 138 8.11 23.44 -30.17
N SER A 139 7.34 24.35 -29.57
CA SER A 139 6.41 24.00 -28.49
C SER A 139 5.33 23.01 -28.93
N PHE A 140 4.83 23.13 -30.17
CA PHE A 140 3.83 22.24 -30.74
C PHE A 140 4.34 20.79 -30.86
N VAL A 141 5.54 20.60 -31.41
CA VAL A 141 6.12 19.25 -31.57
C VAL A 141 6.54 18.70 -30.21
N LYS A 142 7.12 19.54 -29.35
CA LYS A 142 7.42 19.19 -27.96
C LYS A 142 6.19 18.62 -27.27
N GLU A 143 5.06 19.31 -27.32
CA GLU A 143 3.82 18.88 -26.68
C GLU A 143 3.33 17.55 -27.25
N ILE A 144 3.28 17.40 -28.58
CA ILE A 144 2.78 16.18 -29.23
C ILE A 144 3.63 14.96 -28.89
N PHE A 145 4.96 15.07 -28.99
CA PHE A 145 5.86 13.95 -28.67
C PHE A 145 5.99 13.69 -27.18
N THR A 146 5.78 14.70 -26.32
CA THR A 146 5.70 14.49 -24.87
C THR A 146 4.45 13.70 -24.52
N VAL A 147 3.27 14.15 -24.93
CA VAL A 147 1.99 13.47 -24.63
C VAL A 147 1.92 12.10 -25.31
N GLY A 148 2.42 12.00 -26.53
CA GLY A 148 2.48 10.76 -27.31
C GLY A 148 3.78 9.98 -27.14
N TYR A 149 4.53 10.19 -26.05
CA TYR A 149 5.80 9.51 -25.83
C TYR A 149 5.70 7.97 -25.93
N PRO A 150 4.67 7.30 -25.37
CA PRO A 150 4.53 5.84 -25.52
C PRO A 150 4.45 5.39 -27.00
N LYS A 151 3.79 6.19 -27.85
CA LYS A 151 3.73 5.95 -29.30
C LYS A 151 5.07 6.22 -29.98
N LEU A 152 5.79 7.26 -29.56
CA LEU A 152 7.12 7.55 -30.08
C LEU A 152 8.13 6.44 -29.75
N LEU A 153 8.12 5.97 -28.50
CA LEU A 153 8.95 4.87 -28.04
C LEU A 153 8.66 3.61 -28.86
N SER A 154 7.39 3.24 -29.00
CA SER A 154 7.03 2.04 -29.77
C SER A 154 7.41 2.13 -31.24
N LEU A 155 7.34 3.30 -31.89
CA LEU A 155 7.83 3.47 -33.26
C LEU A 155 9.34 3.20 -33.39
N ILE A 156 10.13 3.67 -32.41
CA ILE A 156 11.58 3.48 -32.40
C ILE A 156 11.93 2.03 -32.06
N GLU A 157 11.27 1.42 -31.07
CA GLU A 157 11.47 0.00 -30.74
C GLU A 157 11.13 -0.90 -31.92
N ASN A 158 9.99 -0.66 -32.59
CA ASN A 158 9.62 -1.39 -33.80
C ASN A 158 10.67 -1.25 -34.91
N LEU A 159 11.25 -0.06 -35.11
CA LEU A 159 12.36 0.15 -36.04
C LEU A 159 13.57 -0.72 -35.66
N LEU A 160 14.01 -0.65 -34.41
CA LEU A 160 15.18 -1.36 -33.90
C LEU A 160 14.99 -2.88 -33.97
N GLU A 161 13.80 -3.38 -33.64
CA GLU A 161 13.42 -4.78 -33.76
C GLU A 161 13.42 -5.26 -35.21
N ARG A 162 12.81 -4.50 -36.12
CA ARG A 162 12.81 -4.81 -37.55
C ARG A 162 14.23 -4.91 -38.11
N ILE A 163 15.10 -3.93 -37.81
CA ILE A 163 16.50 -3.98 -38.25
C ILE A 163 17.22 -5.19 -37.64
N SER A 164 17.01 -5.47 -36.34
CA SER A 164 17.66 -6.60 -35.68
C SER A 164 17.26 -7.93 -36.31
N ARG A 165 15.96 -8.13 -36.53
CA ARG A 165 15.41 -9.35 -37.12
C ARG A 165 15.87 -9.55 -38.55
N ASP A 166 15.83 -8.49 -39.35
CA ASP A 166 16.11 -8.60 -40.79
C ASP A 166 17.63 -8.67 -41.09
N THR A 167 18.47 -8.40 -40.08
CA THR A 167 19.94 -8.51 -40.16
C THR A 167 20.51 -9.68 -39.35
N ASP A 168 19.66 -10.48 -38.71
CA ASP A 168 20.05 -11.72 -38.02
C ASP A 168 20.27 -12.85 -39.05
N VAL A 169 21.46 -12.86 -39.64
CA VAL A 169 21.88 -13.88 -40.61
C VAL A 169 23.13 -14.57 -40.10
N LYS A 170 23.08 -15.92 -40.09
CA LYS A 170 24.22 -16.75 -39.68
C LYS A 170 25.51 -16.34 -40.38
N GLU A 171 26.59 -16.26 -39.60
CA GLU A 171 27.95 -15.93 -40.05
C GLU A 171 28.15 -14.48 -40.53
N VAL A 172 27.17 -13.59 -40.34
CA VAL A 172 27.30 -12.16 -40.64
C VAL A 172 26.96 -11.37 -39.37
N PRO A 173 27.79 -10.41 -38.93
CA PRO A 173 27.44 -9.55 -37.81
C PRO A 173 26.12 -8.80 -38.08
N PRO A 174 25.21 -8.71 -37.10
CA PRO A 174 23.97 -7.94 -37.25
C PRO A 174 24.30 -6.45 -37.44
N ALA A 175 23.38 -5.70 -38.05
CA ALA A 175 23.60 -4.27 -38.29
C ALA A 175 23.53 -3.41 -37.01
N LEU A 176 22.98 -3.96 -35.93
CA LEU A 176 22.78 -3.25 -34.65
C LEU A 176 23.44 -4.01 -33.50
N THR A 177 24.23 -3.28 -32.72
CA THR A 177 24.68 -3.70 -31.39
C THR A 177 23.65 -3.33 -30.33
N LEU A 178 23.73 -3.94 -29.15
CA LEU A 178 22.88 -3.56 -28.01
C LEU A 178 23.09 -2.09 -27.63
N GLU A 179 24.33 -1.63 -27.58
CA GLU A 179 24.69 -0.24 -27.32
C GLU A 179 24.08 0.71 -28.36
N GLY A 180 24.10 0.33 -29.64
CA GLY A 180 23.48 1.12 -30.70
C GLY A 180 21.97 1.30 -30.52
N LYS A 181 21.27 0.29 -30.00
CA LYS A 181 19.85 0.39 -29.65
C LYS A 181 19.62 1.38 -28.50
N GLU A 182 20.43 1.24 -27.45
CA GLU A 182 20.35 2.10 -26.26
C GLU A 182 20.61 3.56 -26.60
N GLN A 183 21.59 3.86 -27.47
CA GLN A 183 21.88 5.22 -27.91
C GLN A 183 20.71 5.85 -28.69
N MET A 184 20.00 5.06 -29.51
CA MET A 184 18.81 5.53 -30.24
C MET A 184 17.63 5.81 -29.30
N ILE A 185 17.44 4.98 -28.26
CA ILE A 185 16.42 5.23 -27.22
C ILE A 185 16.81 6.46 -26.38
N ALA A 186 18.10 6.63 -26.04
CA ALA A 186 18.59 7.79 -25.32
C ALA A 186 18.33 9.11 -26.07
N ALA A 187 18.34 9.08 -27.41
CA ALA A 187 18.04 10.25 -28.24
C ALA A 187 16.64 10.85 -27.99
N ILE A 188 15.68 10.07 -27.49
CA ILE A 188 14.32 10.52 -27.15
C ILE A 188 14.06 10.67 -25.64
N GLU A 189 15.06 10.45 -24.78
CA GLU A 189 14.89 10.50 -23.32
C GLU A 189 14.42 11.89 -22.81
N ILE A 190 14.72 12.96 -23.56
CA ILE A 190 14.25 14.31 -23.23
C ILE A 190 12.71 14.39 -23.24
N PHE A 191 12.04 13.66 -24.14
CA PHE A 191 10.59 13.56 -24.19
C PHE A 191 10.05 12.63 -23.10
N GLN A 192 10.77 11.56 -22.76
CA GLN A 192 10.42 10.70 -21.64
C GLN A 192 10.39 11.47 -20.33
N THR A 193 11.43 12.27 -20.08
CA THR A 193 11.54 13.07 -18.86
C THR A 193 10.39 14.08 -18.77
N ALA A 194 10.07 14.74 -19.88
CA ALA A 194 8.94 15.66 -19.96
C ALA A 194 7.59 14.93 -19.77
N PHE A 195 7.44 13.72 -20.29
CA PHE A 195 6.23 12.90 -20.15
C PHE A 195 6.01 12.48 -18.69
N LEU A 196 7.05 12.01 -18.02
CA LEU A 196 7.00 11.64 -16.60
C LEU A 196 6.69 12.85 -15.72
N ALA A 197 7.31 14.00 -16.00
CA ALA A 197 7.02 15.25 -15.30
C ALA A 197 5.56 15.69 -15.49
N LEU A 198 5.01 15.52 -16.70
CA LEU A 198 3.61 15.82 -17.01
C LEU A 198 2.65 14.86 -16.28
N CYS A 199 2.97 13.57 -16.23
CA CYS A 199 2.21 12.57 -15.48
C CYS A 199 2.14 12.94 -14.00
N LEU A 200 3.30 13.21 -13.39
CA LEU A 200 3.42 13.65 -12.01
C LEU A 200 2.63 14.94 -11.75
N SER A 201 2.79 15.97 -12.59
CA SER A 201 2.14 17.26 -12.39
C SER A 201 0.62 17.15 -12.46
N ARG A 202 0.08 16.48 -13.49
CA ARG A 202 -1.38 16.36 -13.68
C ARG A 202 -2.05 15.61 -12.53
N LEU A 203 -1.43 14.53 -12.07
CA LEU A 203 -1.94 13.77 -10.94
C LEU A 203 -1.80 14.55 -9.63
N SER A 204 -0.67 15.25 -9.43
CA SER A 204 -0.46 16.08 -8.23
C SER A 204 -1.43 17.25 -8.17
N ASP A 205 -1.68 17.91 -9.29
CA ASP A 205 -2.67 19.00 -9.41
C ASP A 205 -4.08 18.49 -9.11
N LEU A 206 -4.42 17.30 -9.60
CA LEU A 206 -5.70 16.66 -9.29
C LEU A 206 -5.84 16.41 -7.78
N VAL A 207 -4.83 15.83 -7.13
CA VAL A 207 -4.81 15.62 -5.66
C VAL A 207 -4.95 16.96 -4.93
N ASN A 208 -4.15 17.98 -5.28
CA ASN A 208 -4.20 19.29 -4.62
C ASN A 208 -5.55 20.00 -4.83
N SER A 209 -6.21 19.83 -5.98
CA SER A 209 -7.54 20.37 -6.22
C SER A 209 -8.61 19.72 -5.34
N VAL A 210 -8.47 18.42 -5.06
CA VAL A 210 -9.39 17.64 -4.23
C VAL A 210 -9.20 18.00 -2.75
N PHE A 211 -7.97 18.28 -2.33
CA PHE A 211 -7.61 18.71 -0.97
C PHE A 211 -7.26 20.20 -0.91
N SER A 212 -8.16 21.07 -1.37
CA SER A 212 -7.94 22.52 -1.33
C SER A 212 -7.55 22.98 0.09
N MET A 213 -6.37 23.60 0.20
CA MET A 213 -5.80 24.04 1.49
C MET A 213 -6.64 25.13 2.18
N SER A 214 -7.53 25.78 1.45
CA SER A 214 -8.42 26.83 1.97
C SER A 214 -9.58 26.29 2.83
N SER A 215 -9.87 24.99 2.78
CA SER A 215 -11.01 24.39 3.47
C SER A 215 -10.64 23.11 4.22
N ARG A 216 -9.92 23.27 5.34
CA ARG A 216 -9.72 22.21 6.37
C ARG A 216 -11.00 21.55 6.89
N GLY A 217 -12.19 22.04 6.51
CA GLY A 217 -13.48 21.46 6.86
C GLY A 217 -14.11 20.54 5.80
N SER A 218 -13.68 20.59 4.53
CA SER A 218 -14.33 19.81 3.45
C SER A 218 -13.60 18.49 3.19
N VAL A 219 -14.30 17.37 3.31
CA VAL A 219 -13.79 16.06 2.88
C VAL A 219 -13.99 15.92 1.38
N PRO A 220 -13.04 15.29 0.65
CA PRO A 220 -13.26 14.87 -0.73
C PRO A 220 -14.57 14.09 -0.90
N SER A 221 -15.30 14.30 -1.99
CA SER A 221 -16.45 13.47 -2.30
C SER A 221 -16.01 12.14 -2.92
N LYS A 222 -16.90 11.15 -2.96
CA LYS A 222 -16.64 9.86 -3.61
C LYS A 222 -16.31 10.02 -5.10
N GLU A 223 -16.90 10.99 -5.78
CA GLU A 223 -16.61 11.32 -7.18
C GLU A 223 -15.20 11.85 -7.34
N HIS A 224 -14.72 12.70 -6.43
CA HIS A 224 -13.35 13.20 -6.44
C HIS A 224 -12.33 12.05 -6.32
N ILE A 225 -12.58 11.12 -5.39
CA ILE A 225 -11.72 9.94 -5.21
C ILE A 225 -11.76 9.04 -6.45
N SER A 226 -12.95 8.82 -7.02
CA SER A 226 -13.11 8.02 -8.24
C SER A 226 -12.35 8.62 -9.41
N ARG A 227 -12.35 9.95 -9.57
CA ARG A 227 -11.55 10.64 -10.61
C ARG A 227 -10.05 10.41 -10.45
N ILE A 228 -9.52 10.44 -9.22
CA ILE A 228 -8.09 10.15 -8.97
C ILE A 228 -7.78 8.71 -9.39
N ILE A 229 -8.59 7.74 -8.97
CA ILE A 229 -8.40 6.32 -9.28
C ILE A 229 -8.46 6.07 -10.79
N SER A 230 -9.48 6.61 -11.48
CA SER A 230 -9.60 6.50 -12.93
C SER A 230 -8.41 7.14 -13.65
N ARG A 231 -7.93 8.29 -13.18
CA ARG A 231 -6.75 8.93 -13.79
C ARG A 231 -5.49 8.07 -13.61
N ILE A 232 -5.27 7.49 -12.43
CA ILE A 232 -4.16 6.55 -12.20
C ILE A 232 -4.25 5.36 -13.15
N GLN A 233 -5.45 4.79 -13.31
CA GLN A 233 -5.69 3.68 -14.24
C GLN A 233 -5.35 4.08 -15.68
N GLU A 234 -5.82 5.24 -16.16
CA GLU A 234 -5.53 5.76 -17.50
C GLU A 234 -4.02 5.96 -17.75
N GLU A 235 -3.27 6.45 -16.75
CA GLU A 235 -1.80 6.62 -16.87
C GLU A 235 -1.07 5.26 -16.99
N ILE A 236 -1.55 4.23 -16.29
CA ILE A 236 -0.99 2.86 -16.38
C ILE A 236 -1.35 2.21 -17.72
N GLU A 237 -2.62 2.28 -18.14
CA GLU A 237 -3.09 1.72 -19.40
C GLU A 237 -2.38 2.33 -20.61
N ALA A 238 -2.01 3.62 -20.54
CA ALA A 238 -1.29 4.32 -21.61
C ALA A 238 0.13 3.77 -21.86
N VAL A 239 0.73 3.07 -20.89
CA VAL A 239 2.12 2.58 -20.96
C VAL A 239 2.26 1.07 -20.81
N GLN A 240 1.16 0.35 -20.55
CA GLN A 240 1.17 -1.08 -20.24
C GLN A 240 1.83 -1.99 -21.29
N SER A 241 1.99 -1.50 -22.53
CA SER A 241 2.66 -2.23 -23.61
C SER A 241 4.18 -2.31 -23.42
N ASP A 242 4.79 -1.38 -22.67
CA ASP A 242 6.21 -1.38 -22.37
C ASP A 242 6.46 -1.50 -20.85
N ALA A 243 7.18 -2.54 -20.44
CA ALA A 243 7.42 -2.84 -19.04
C ALA A 243 8.32 -1.79 -18.36
N HIS A 244 9.32 -1.25 -19.07
CA HIS A 244 10.27 -0.30 -18.48
C HIS A 244 9.61 1.06 -18.23
N LEU A 245 8.85 1.56 -19.19
CA LEU A 245 8.07 2.78 -19.08
C LEU A 245 6.96 2.63 -18.04
N THR A 246 6.29 1.47 -17.99
CA THR A 246 5.32 1.17 -16.92
C THR A 246 5.96 1.33 -15.54
N LEU A 247 7.13 0.73 -15.30
CA LEU A 247 7.83 0.87 -14.03
C LEU A 247 8.23 2.32 -13.72
N ARG A 248 8.64 3.11 -14.73
CA ARG A 248 8.94 4.54 -14.55
C ARG A 248 7.68 5.35 -14.18
N VAL A 249 6.55 5.10 -14.84
CA VAL A 249 5.26 5.75 -14.51
C VAL A 249 4.78 5.35 -13.11
N LEU A 250 4.92 4.09 -12.71
CA LEU A 250 4.55 3.63 -11.37
C LEU A 250 5.35 4.35 -10.27
N ARG A 251 6.63 4.68 -10.52
CA ARG A 251 7.42 5.49 -9.57
C ARG A 251 6.87 6.91 -9.42
N GLU A 252 6.37 7.52 -10.49
CA GLU A 252 5.70 8.83 -10.40
C GLU A 252 4.35 8.73 -9.69
N ILE A 253 3.55 7.69 -9.98
CA ILE A 253 2.32 7.40 -9.25
C ILE A 253 2.59 7.19 -7.76
N SER A 254 3.67 6.51 -7.39
CA SER A 254 4.08 6.33 -5.99
C SER A 254 4.25 7.67 -5.28
N LYS A 255 4.88 8.67 -5.92
CA LYS A 255 5.05 10.01 -5.34
C LYS A 255 3.70 10.71 -5.16
N VAL A 256 2.79 10.56 -6.12
CA VAL A 256 1.42 11.12 -6.05
C VAL A 256 0.64 10.47 -4.90
N LEU A 257 0.74 9.16 -4.73
CA LEU A 257 0.07 8.44 -3.64
C LEU A 257 0.58 8.87 -2.26
N LEU A 258 1.89 9.15 -2.14
CA LEU A 258 2.47 9.73 -0.91
C LEU A 258 1.94 11.15 -0.66
N LEU A 259 1.88 12.00 -1.69
CA LEU A 259 1.27 13.33 -1.58
C LEU A 259 -0.21 13.24 -1.17
N PHE A 260 -0.95 12.29 -1.73
CA PHE A 260 -2.35 12.04 -1.38
C PHE A 260 -2.49 11.63 0.10
N ALA A 261 -1.61 10.76 0.60
CA ALA A 261 -1.58 10.37 2.01
C ALA A 261 -1.26 11.57 2.92
N GLU A 262 -0.25 12.37 2.60
CA GLU A 262 0.14 13.57 3.35
C GLU A 262 -1.03 14.58 3.43
N ARG A 263 -1.72 14.83 2.31
CA ARG A 263 -2.89 15.71 2.27
C ARG A 263 -4.04 15.17 3.09
N ALA A 264 -4.28 13.86 3.07
CA ALA A 264 -5.33 13.23 3.86
C ALA A 264 -5.01 13.27 5.36
N GLU A 265 -3.75 13.02 5.75
CA GLU A 265 -3.28 13.09 7.13
C GLU A 265 -3.51 14.47 7.74
N TYR A 266 -3.19 15.54 6.99
CA TYR A 266 -3.43 16.92 7.40
C TYR A 266 -4.92 17.25 7.63
N GLN A 267 -5.84 16.46 7.07
CA GLN A 267 -7.27 16.60 7.25
C GLN A 267 -7.80 15.82 8.47
N ILE A 268 -7.02 14.93 9.07
CA ILE A 268 -7.47 14.14 10.22
C ILE A 268 -7.73 15.06 11.41
N SER A 269 -8.94 14.94 11.98
CA SER A 269 -9.27 15.61 13.22
C SER A 269 -8.71 14.81 14.40
N THR A 270 -7.85 15.44 15.20
CA THR A 270 -7.18 14.83 16.37
C THR A 270 -7.62 15.41 17.72
N GLY A 271 -8.56 16.36 17.70
CA GLY A 271 -9.08 17.00 18.92
C GLY A 271 -9.93 16.07 19.80
N PRO A 272 -10.32 16.52 21.01
CA PRO A 272 -11.11 15.71 21.95
C PRO A 272 -12.44 15.23 21.37
N GLU A 273 -13.07 16.01 20.49
CA GLU A 273 -14.32 15.66 19.79
C GLU A 273 -14.16 14.46 18.85
N ALA A 274 -12.95 14.17 18.37
CA ALA A 274 -12.68 13.03 17.49
C ALA A 274 -12.67 11.69 18.25
N ARG A 275 -12.37 11.71 19.55
CA ARG A 275 -12.27 10.52 20.41
C ARG A 275 -13.46 10.34 21.37
N GLN A 276 -14.48 11.18 21.27
CA GLN A 276 -15.65 11.11 22.14
C GLN A 276 -16.47 9.84 21.85
N ILE A 277 -16.77 9.07 22.88
CA ILE A 277 -17.50 7.80 22.76
C ILE A 277 -18.93 7.86 23.32
N SER A 278 -19.36 9.04 23.76
CA SER A 278 -20.68 9.25 24.36
C SER A 278 -21.53 10.15 23.47
N GLY A 279 -22.79 9.77 23.26
CA GLY A 279 -23.71 10.55 22.45
C GLY A 279 -23.52 10.32 20.93
N PRO A 280 -24.11 11.18 20.08
CA PRO A 280 -24.05 10.99 18.64
C PRO A 280 -22.65 11.27 18.08
N ALA A 281 -22.34 10.66 16.93
CA ALA A 281 -21.06 10.90 16.26
C ALA A 281 -20.88 12.37 15.87
N THR A 282 -19.75 12.94 16.25
CA THR A 282 -19.41 14.35 16.01
C THR A 282 -19.08 14.59 14.53
N PRO A 283 -19.21 15.83 14.02
CA PRO A 283 -18.78 16.16 12.66
C PRO A 283 -17.31 15.81 12.40
N ALA A 284 -16.44 15.96 13.40
CA ALA A 284 -15.02 15.56 13.34
C ALA A 284 -14.85 14.05 13.14
N GLN A 285 -15.66 13.24 13.83
CA GLN A 285 -15.65 11.78 13.66
C GLN A 285 -16.17 11.36 12.30
N LEU A 286 -17.30 11.92 11.87
CA LEU A 286 -17.86 11.67 10.54
C LEU A 286 -16.85 12.03 9.45
N LYS A 287 -16.12 13.13 9.61
CA LYS A 287 -15.01 13.53 8.73
C LYS A 287 -13.94 12.44 8.65
N ASN A 288 -13.44 11.97 9.79
CA ASN A 288 -12.43 10.93 9.85
C ASN A 288 -12.93 9.59 9.27
N PHE A 289 -14.20 9.23 9.50
CA PHE A 289 -14.79 8.01 8.95
C PHE A 289 -14.81 8.03 7.42
N MET A 290 -15.24 9.15 6.84
CA MET A 290 -15.23 9.35 5.39
C MET A 290 -13.80 9.31 4.82
N LEU A 291 -12.83 9.95 5.49
CA LEU A 291 -11.41 9.89 5.09
C LEU A 291 -10.89 8.44 5.12
N CYS A 292 -11.13 7.70 6.20
CA CYS A 292 -10.76 6.29 6.33
C CYS A 292 -11.31 5.46 5.16
N GLN A 293 -12.59 5.63 4.83
CA GLN A 293 -13.25 4.90 3.74
C GLN A 293 -12.67 5.25 2.37
N HIS A 294 -12.40 6.53 2.12
CA HIS A 294 -11.82 6.99 0.87
C HIS A 294 -10.39 6.48 0.67
N LEU A 295 -9.55 6.55 1.71
CA LEU A 295 -8.19 6.01 1.68
C LEU A 295 -8.19 4.48 1.46
N GLN A 296 -9.09 3.75 2.12
CA GLN A 296 -9.26 2.31 1.90
C GLN A 296 -9.70 1.98 0.47
N GLU A 297 -10.61 2.76 -0.12
CA GLU A 297 -11.04 2.55 -1.50
C GLU A 297 -9.89 2.79 -2.49
N VAL A 298 -9.10 3.86 -2.30
CA VAL A 298 -7.89 4.10 -3.11
C VAL A 298 -6.92 2.93 -2.97
N HIS A 299 -6.60 2.52 -1.74
CA HIS A 299 -5.72 1.38 -1.49
C HIS A 299 -6.22 0.11 -2.19
N LYS A 300 -7.49 -0.25 -2.01
CA LYS A 300 -8.10 -1.45 -2.60
C LYS A 300 -8.08 -1.40 -4.13
N ARG A 301 -8.48 -0.28 -4.73
CA ARG A 301 -8.57 -0.14 -6.19
C ARG A 301 -7.21 -0.12 -6.85
N VAL A 302 -6.25 0.64 -6.32
CA VAL A 302 -4.89 0.68 -6.87
C VAL A 302 -4.21 -0.68 -6.71
N THR A 303 -4.37 -1.35 -5.56
CA THR A 303 -3.87 -2.74 -5.38
C THR A 303 -4.48 -3.70 -6.40
N SER A 304 -5.77 -3.55 -6.73
CA SER A 304 -6.44 -4.35 -7.75
C SER A 304 -6.00 -4.01 -9.18
N ILE A 305 -5.58 -2.78 -9.47
CA ILE A 305 -5.06 -2.40 -10.78
C ILE A 305 -3.69 -3.04 -10.99
N ILE A 306 -2.82 -3.01 -9.98
CA ILE A 306 -1.46 -3.54 -10.09
C ILE A 306 -1.36 -5.05 -9.94
N SER A 307 -2.40 -5.75 -9.46
CA SER A 307 -2.39 -7.22 -9.37
C SER A 307 -2.34 -7.90 -10.74
N GLY A 308 -2.70 -7.20 -11.82
CA GLY A 308 -2.53 -7.65 -13.20
C GLY A 308 -1.14 -7.38 -13.78
N LEU A 309 -0.25 -6.70 -13.05
CA LEU A 309 1.10 -6.35 -13.49
C LEU A 309 2.17 -7.30 -12.88
N PRO A 310 3.41 -7.34 -13.41
CA PRO A 310 4.50 -8.12 -12.83
C PRO A 310 4.77 -7.76 -11.36
N SER A 311 5.31 -8.70 -10.56
CA SER A 311 5.53 -8.51 -9.11
C SER A 311 6.34 -7.26 -8.75
N VAL A 312 7.30 -6.87 -9.60
CA VAL A 312 8.10 -5.65 -9.43
C VAL A 312 7.22 -4.38 -9.33
N ALA A 313 6.08 -4.35 -10.02
CA ALA A 313 5.12 -3.24 -9.94
C ALA A 313 4.49 -3.12 -8.55
N VAL A 314 4.20 -4.27 -7.91
CA VAL A 314 3.68 -4.33 -6.54
C VAL A 314 4.71 -3.80 -5.56
N ASP A 315 5.98 -4.21 -5.72
CA ASP A 315 7.06 -3.74 -4.85
C ASP A 315 7.25 -2.22 -4.91
N VAL A 316 7.18 -1.63 -6.11
CA VAL A 316 7.33 -0.18 -6.31
C VAL A 316 6.25 0.62 -5.58
N LEU A 317 4.99 0.17 -5.59
CA LEU A 317 3.89 0.88 -4.93
C LEU A 317 3.65 0.47 -3.46
N SER A 318 4.27 -0.63 -3.00
CA SER A 318 4.02 -1.22 -1.68
C SER A 318 4.18 -0.21 -0.54
N ALA A 319 5.24 0.59 -0.54
CA ALA A 319 5.50 1.58 0.49
C ALA A 319 4.44 2.70 0.49
N ALA A 320 4.12 3.25 -0.68
CA ALA A 320 3.10 4.30 -0.81
C ALA A 320 1.70 3.81 -0.41
N LEU A 321 1.32 2.59 -0.81
CA LEU A 321 0.07 1.96 -0.41
C LEU A 321 0.05 1.67 1.09
N GLY A 322 1.17 1.22 1.67
CA GLY A 322 1.35 1.06 3.11
C GLY A 322 1.11 2.35 3.88
N THR A 323 1.66 3.48 3.41
CA THR A 323 1.42 4.81 4.00
C THR A 323 -0.05 5.20 3.93
N ILE A 324 -0.71 5.04 2.77
CA ILE A 324 -2.16 5.31 2.63
C ILE A 324 -2.97 4.48 3.63
N TYR A 325 -2.64 3.20 3.77
CA TYR A 325 -3.31 2.29 4.69
C TYR A 325 -3.06 2.67 6.16
N GLY A 326 -1.84 3.12 6.49
CA GLY A 326 -1.48 3.65 7.81
C GLY A 326 -2.30 4.88 8.18
N VAL A 327 -2.30 5.90 7.33
CA VAL A 327 -3.08 7.15 7.53
C VAL A 327 -4.57 6.85 7.65
N ALA A 328 -5.09 5.88 6.89
CA ALA A 328 -6.47 5.44 7.00
C ALA A 328 -6.76 4.86 8.41
N GLY A 329 -5.84 4.07 8.96
CA GLY A 329 -5.95 3.58 10.33
C GLY A 329 -5.89 4.69 11.37
N ASP A 330 -4.91 5.56 11.27
CA ASP A 330 -4.69 6.65 12.23
C ASP A 330 -5.90 7.57 12.37
N SER A 331 -6.68 7.74 11.29
CA SER A 331 -7.91 8.53 11.31
C SER A 331 -8.97 8.02 12.29
N VAL A 332 -8.99 6.71 12.59
CA VAL A 332 -10.00 6.07 13.46
C VAL A 332 -9.42 5.43 14.72
N THR A 333 -8.11 5.16 14.77
CA THR A 333 -7.44 4.49 15.89
C THR A 333 -7.73 5.15 17.24
N SER A 334 -7.75 6.49 17.30
CA SER A 334 -7.99 7.24 18.55
C SER A 334 -9.38 7.01 19.14
N LEU A 335 -10.41 6.85 18.30
CA LEU A 335 -11.77 6.52 18.72
C LEU A 335 -11.84 5.09 19.28
N PHE A 336 -11.23 4.14 18.59
CA PHE A 336 -11.17 2.75 19.05
C PHE A 336 -10.41 2.62 20.37
N GLN A 337 -9.30 3.35 20.53
CA GLN A 337 -8.56 3.36 21.78
C GLN A 337 -9.39 3.94 22.93
N ALA A 338 -10.08 5.08 22.71
CA ALA A 338 -10.95 5.65 23.73
C ALA A 338 -12.09 4.71 24.14
N MET A 339 -12.65 3.97 23.18
CA MET A 339 -13.67 2.96 23.46
C MET A 339 -13.09 1.78 24.24
N LEU A 340 -11.92 1.29 23.86
CA LEU A 340 -11.23 0.22 24.59
C LEU A 340 -10.94 0.63 26.04
N ASP A 341 -10.39 1.83 26.26
CA ASP A 341 -10.10 2.37 27.60
C ASP A 341 -11.38 2.43 28.46
N ARG A 342 -12.52 2.78 27.86
CA ARG A 342 -13.83 2.77 28.54
C ARG A 342 -14.28 1.37 28.91
N LEU A 343 -14.13 0.39 28.01
CA LEU A 343 -14.50 -1.01 28.29
C LEU A 343 -13.61 -1.60 29.38
N GLU A 344 -12.29 -1.35 29.33
CA GLU A 344 -11.37 -1.76 30.39
C GLU A 344 -11.72 -1.10 31.73
N SER A 345 -12.12 0.18 31.72
CA SER A 345 -12.61 0.88 32.92
C SER A 345 -13.87 0.23 33.51
N CYS A 346 -14.81 -0.22 32.67
CA CYS A 346 -15.97 -0.99 33.13
C CYS A 346 -15.55 -2.33 33.73
N VAL A 347 -14.65 -3.08 33.09
CA VAL A 347 -14.15 -4.36 33.60
C VAL A 347 -13.44 -4.19 34.95
N LEU A 348 -12.69 -3.12 35.16
CA LEU A 348 -11.98 -2.87 36.42
C LEU A 348 -12.91 -2.77 37.64
N GLN A 349 -14.15 -2.33 37.44
CA GLN A 349 -15.17 -2.26 38.50
C GLN A 349 -15.54 -3.63 39.08
N ILE A 350 -15.11 -4.73 38.46
CA ILE A 350 -15.22 -6.08 39.04
C ILE A 350 -14.56 -6.16 40.42
N HIS A 351 -13.50 -5.37 40.68
CA HIS A 351 -12.80 -5.34 41.96
C HIS A 351 -13.52 -4.53 43.04
N ASP A 352 -14.50 -3.71 42.65
CA ASP A 352 -15.38 -2.97 43.57
C ASP A 352 -16.58 -3.82 44.02
N GLN A 353 -16.84 -4.95 43.35
CA GLN A 353 -17.94 -5.86 43.65
C GLN A 353 -17.55 -6.87 44.74
N ASN A 354 -18.50 -7.20 45.63
CA ASN A 354 -18.29 -8.23 46.63
C ASN A 354 -18.63 -9.63 46.08
N PHE A 355 -17.60 -10.33 45.60
CA PHE A 355 -17.67 -11.75 45.18
C PHE A 355 -17.45 -12.76 46.32
N GLY A 356 -17.19 -12.27 47.54
CA GLY A 356 -17.00 -13.09 48.74
C GLY A 356 -18.24 -13.26 49.60
N SER A 357 -19.34 -12.54 49.30
CA SER A 357 -20.53 -12.55 50.15
C SER A 357 -21.15 -13.96 50.25
N LEU A 358 -21.45 -14.37 51.49
CA LEU A 358 -22.11 -15.63 51.84
C LEU A 358 -23.64 -15.48 51.97
N THR A 359 -24.18 -14.27 51.81
CA THR A 359 -25.62 -14.03 51.96
C THR A 359 -26.41 -14.57 50.76
N VAL A 360 -27.46 -15.34 51.05
CA VAL A 360 -28.31 -16.02 50.05
C VAL A 360 -29.06 -15.01 49.17
N ASP A 361 -29.32 -13.80 49.67
CA ASP A 361 -29.94 -12.71 48.92
C ASP A 361 -29.13 -12.28 47.69
N ALA A 362 -27.79 -12.39 47.76
CA ALA A 362 -26.89 -12.08 46.65
C ALA A 362 -26.93 -13.13 45.51
N ALA A 363 -27.46 -14.32 45.77
CA ALA A 363 -27.62 -15.41 44.80
C ALA A 363 -29.01 -15.37 44.11
N MET A 364 -30.01 -14.72 44.71
CA MET A 364 -31.35 -14.56 44.14
C MET A 364 -31.50 -13.31 43.27
N ASP A 365 -30.55 -12.37 43.33
CA ASP A 365 -30.51 -11.24 42.41
C ASP A 365 -30.15 -11.76 41.01
N ASN A 366 -31.18 -11.93 40.17
CA ASN A 366 -31.06 -12.55 38.86
C ASN A 366 -30.51 -11.59 37.78
N ASN A 367 -30.19 -10.36 38.19
CA ASN A 367 -29.69 -9.32 37.32
C ASN A 367 -28.20 -9.50 37.02
N ALA A 368 -27.74 -8.91 35.90
CA ALA A 368 -26.33 -8.85 35.57
C ALA A 368 -25.60 -7.94 36.57
N SER A 369 -24.29 -8.12 36.74
CA SER A 369 -23.52 -7.17 37.55
C SER A 369 -23.60 -5.76 36.97
N PRO A 370 -23.70 -4.69 37.77
CA PRO A 370 -23.89 -3.32 37.27
C PRO A 370 -22.84 -2.88 36.23
N TYR A 371 -21.57 -3.28 36.46
CA TYR A 371 -20.48 -2.97 35.52
C TYR A 371 -20.63 -3.68 34.16
N MET A 372 -21.29 -4.84 34.13
CA MET A 372 -21.55 -5.60 32.91
C MET A 372 -22.70 -5.00 32.13
N GLU A 373 -23.75 -4.51 32.80
CA GLU A 373 -24.80 -3.73 32.15
C GLU A 373 -24.24 -2.45 31.51
N ASP A 374 -23.34 -1.76 32.20
CA ASP A 374 -22.66 -0.58 31.67
C ASP A 374 -21.76 -0.93 30.49
N LEU A 375 -21.01 -2.04 30.56
CA LEU A 375 -20.24 -2.56 29.44
C LEU A 375 -21.13 -2.83 28.22
N GLN A 376 -22.25 -3.52 28.42
CA GLN A 376 -23.23 -3.81 27.36
C GLN A 376 -23.80 -2.54 26.73
N LYS A 377 -24.20 -1.56 27.55
CA LYS A 377 -24.71 -0.26 27.07
C LYS A 377 -23.67 0.45 26.21
N ASN A 378 -22.41 0.51 26.66
CA ASN A 378 -21.33 1.16 25.91
C ASN A 378 -21.04 0.41 24.59
N VAL A 379 -20.96 -0.93 24.61
CA VAL A 379 -20.74 -1.76 23.43
C VAL A 379 -21.88 -1.61 22.42
N HIS A 380 -23.13 -1.65 22.87
CA HIS A 380 -24.30 -1.49 22.02
C HIS A 380 -24.35 -0.10 21.39
N HIS A 381 -24.14 0.95 22.19
CA HIS A 381 -24.04 2.33 21.69
C HIS A 381 -22.93 2.48 20.65
N PHE A 382 -21.76 1.87 20.90
CA PHE A 382 -20.66 1.94 19.96
C PHE A 382 -20.98 1.28 18.62
N ARG A 383 -21.70 0.16 18.67
CA ARG A 383 -22.18 -0.55 17.49
C ARG A 383 -23.18 0.26 16.68
N THR A 384 -24.20 0.81 17.33
CA THR A 384 -25.30 1.51 16.67
C THR A 384 -24.89 2.87 16.14
N GLU A 385 -24.06 3.62 16.87
CA GLU A 385 -23.61 4.94 16.44
C GLU A 385 -22.35 4.88 15.57
N PHE A 386 -21.25 4.28 16.03
CA PHE A 386 -19.98 4.43 15.32
C PHE A 386 -19.75 3.32 14.29
N LEU A 387 -19.90 2.05 14.68
CA LEU A 387 -19.60 0.92 13.78
C LEU A 387 -20.59 0.80 12.61
N SER A 388 -21.85 1.20 12.78
CA SER A 388 -22.84 1.22 11.69
C SER A 388 -22.44 2.16 10.54
N ARG A 389 -21.63 3.20 10.85
CA ARG A 389 -21.14 4.20 9.90
C ARG A 389 -19.80 3.81 9.28
N LEU A 390 -18.98 3.05 10.01
CA LEU A 390 -17.65 2.60 9.60
C LEU A 390 -17.64 1.28 8.83
N LEU A 391 -18.58 0.37 9.14
CA LEU A 391 -18.67 -0.95 8.51
C LEU A 391 -19.72 -0.92 7.39
N PRO A 392 -19.49 -1.64 6.27
CA PRO A 392 -20.51 -1.79 5.24
C PRO A 392 -21.79 -2.41 5.81
N SER A 393 -22.96 -1.95 5.36
CA SER A 393 -24.28 -2.39 5.85
C SER A 393 -24.60 -3.88 5.58
N SER A 394 -23.75 -4.61 4.87
CA SER A 394 -23.92 -6.05 4.66
C SER A 394 -23.33 -6.80 5.85
N GLY A 395 -24.20 -7.30 6.73
CA GLY A 395 -23.88 -7.99 7.99
C GLY A 395 -23.10 -9.31 7.87
N ALA A 396 -22.42 -9.55 6.75
CA ALA A 396 -21.44 -10.60 6.61
C ALA A 396 -20.06 -9.95 6.52
N ILE A 397 -19.24 -10.11 7.57
CA ILE A 397 -17.79 -10.05 7.44
C ILE A 397 -17.45 -11.20 6.49
N SER A 398 -17.50 -10.95 5.18
CA SER A 398 -17.17 -11.94 4.16
C SER A 398 -15.72 -12.35 4.39
N ALA A 399 -15.49 -13.65 4.51
CA ALA A 399 -14.26 -14.30 4.98
C ALA A 399 -13.01 -14.10 4.08
N GLY A 400 -12.95 -13.04 3.27
CA GLY A 400 -11.89 -12.83 2.29
C GLY A 400 -11.31 -11.42 2.19
N THR A 401 -11.83 -10.39 2.85
CA THR A 401 -11.20 -9.05 2.81
C THR A 401 -11.38 -8.30 4.12
N GLU A 402 -10.42 -8.48 5.01
CA GLU A 402 -10.33 -7.72 6.26
C GLU A 402 -10.02 -6.24 5.96
N ASN A 403 -10.94 -5.36 6.34
CA ASN A 403 -10.71 -3.91 6.31
C ASN A 403 -10.17 -3.42 7.67
N ILE A 404 -9.67 -2.19 7.72
CA ILE A 404 -9.02 -1.66 8.94
C ILE A 404 -9.98 -1.66 10.12
N CYS A 405 -11.24 -1.27 9.91
CA CYS A 405 -12.25 -1.21 10.95
C CYS A 405 -12.53 -2.62 11.52
N THR A 406 -12.68 -3.64 10.67
CA THR A 406 -12.85 -5.03 11.11
C THR A 406 -11.67 -5.54 11.92
N ARG A 407 -10.44 -5.15 11.56
CA ARG A 407 -9.22 -5.50 12.31
C ARG A 407 -9.20 -4.85 13.69
N LEU A 408 -9.51 -3.56 13.76
CA LEU A 408 -9.56 -2.79 15.01
C LEU A 408 -10.67 -3.33 15.93
N VAL A 409 -11.86 -3.62 15.39
CA VAL A 409 -12.95 -4.24 16.13
C VAL A 409 -12.56 -5.63 16.65
N ARG A 410 -11.91 -6.47 15.83
CA ARG A 410 -11.42 -7.78 16.27
C ARG A 410 -10.38 -7.66 17.38
N SER A 411 -9.44 -6.73 17.25
CA SER A 411 -8.40 -6.47 18.26
C SER A 411 -9.02 -6.02 19.58
N MET A 412 -9.95 -5.07 19.53
CA MET A 412 -10.69 -4.58 20.70
C MET A 412 -11.50 -5.71 21.36
N ALA A 413 -12.26 -6.49 20.59
CA ALA A 413 -13.03 -7.63 21.10
C ALA A 413 -12.11 -8.67 21.77
N SER A 414 -11.00 -9.03 21.13
CA SER A 414 -10.00 -9.95 21.68
C SER A 414 -9.43 -9.43 23.00
N ARG A 415 -9.04 -8.15 23.03
CA ARG A 415 -8.46 -7.50 24.20
C ARG A 415 -9.43 -7.47 25.38
N VAL A 416 -10.70 -7.12 25.14
CA VAL A 416 -11.73 -7.09 26.19
C VAL A 416 -11.92 -8.47 26.84
N LEU A 417 -11.92 -9.55 26.06
CA LEU A 417 -12.01 -10.91 26.61
C LEU A 417 -10.78 -11.27 27.45
N VAL A 418 -9.58 -11.02 26.93
CA VAL A 418 -8.32 -11.29 27.67
C VAL A 418 -8.26 -10.48 28.96
N PHE A 419 -8.62 -9.20 28.90
CA PHE A 419 -8.60 -8.29 30.03
C PHE A 419 -9.63 -8.72 31.09
N PHE A 420 -10.83 -9.09 30.69
CA PHE A 420 -11.84 -9.64 31.60
C PHE A 420 -11.35 -10.91 32.30
N ILE A 421 -10.85 -11.91 31.57
CA ILE A 421 -10.38 -13.17 32.15
C ILE A 421 -9.24 -12.92 33.15
N ARG A 422 -8.31 -12.02 32.82
CA ARG A 422 -7.24 -11.62 33.73
C ARG A 422 -7.82 -11.06 35.02
N HIS A 423 -8.69 -10.05 34.95
CA HIS A 423 -9.26 -9.43 36.15
C HIS A 423 -10.17 -10.38 36.93
N ALA A 424 -10.93 -11.24 36.26
CA ALA A 424 -11.72 -12.29 36.89
C ALA A 424 -10.84 -13.30 37.66
N SER A 425 -9.66 -13.65 37.14
CA SER A 425 -8.69 -14.52 37.83
C SER A 425 -8.03 -13.88 39.06
N LEU A 426 -8.06 -12.55 39.17
CA LEU A 426 -7.52 -11.80 40.30
C LEU A 426 -8.54 -11.63 41.44
N VAL A 427 -9.81 -11.96 41.22
CA VAL A 427 -10.87 -11.81 42.23
C VAL A 427 -10.65 -12.79 43.39
N ARG A 428 -10.50 -12.23 44.59
CA ARG A 428 -10.33 -12.96 45.85
C ARG A 428 -10.90 -12.13 47.00
N PRO A 429 -11.70 -12.70 47.92
CA PRO A 429 -12.20 -14.07 47.94
C PRO A 429 -13.29 -14.33 46.89
N LEU A 430 -13.47 -15.60 46.50
CA LEU A 430 -14.47 -16.05 45.51
C LEU A 430 -15.35 -17.16 46.11
N SER A 431 -16.57 -16.82 46.54
CA SER A 431 -17.54 -17.77 47.11
C SER A 431 -18.30 -18.56 46.02
N GLU A 432 -19.10 -19.57 46.39
CA GLU A 432 -19.94 -20.30 45.43
C GLU A 432 -20.97 -19.39 44.73
N SER A 433 -21.60 -18.47 45.46
CA SER A 433 -22.46 -17.44 44.87
C SER A 433 -21.68 -16.49 43.97
N GLY A 434 -20.45 -16.13 44.35
CA GLY A 434 -19.52 -15.36 43.52
C GLY A 434 -19.14 -16.07 42.21
N LYS A 435 -18.92 -17.39 42.23
CA LYS A 435 -18.65 -18.20 41.02
C LYS A 435 -19.84 -18.19 40.06
N LEU A 436 -21.06 -18.36 40.59
CA LEU A 436 -22.29 -18.31 39.77
C LEU A 436 -22.46 -16.93 39.11
N ARG A 437 -22.23 -15.85 39.87
CA ARG A 437 -22.25 -14.47 39.35
C ARG A 437 -21.19 -14.27 38.26
N MET A 438 -19.95 -14.69 38.51
CA MET A 438 -18.86 -14.61 37.53
C MET A 438 -19.19 -15.38 36.24
N ALA A 439 -19.79 -16.56 36.36
CA ALA A 439 -20.21 -17.35 35.20
C ALA A 439 -21.33 -16.68 34.38
N ARG A 440 -22.24 -15.94 35.05
CA ARG A 440 -23.24 -15.10 34.40
C ARG A 440 -22.57 -13.93 33.69
N ASP A 441 -21.68 -13.20 34.36
CA ASP A 441 -20.93 -12.08 33.77
C ASP A 441 -20.13 -12.52 32.52
N MET A 442 -19.53 -13.72 32.54
CA MET A 442 -18.88 -14.31 31.36
C MET A 442 -19.85 -14.54 30.19
N ALA A 443 -21.06 -15.03 30.45
CA ALA A 443 -22.09 -15.24 29.43
C ALA A 443 -22.59 -13.90 28.85
N GLU A 444 -22.82 -12.91 29.72
CA GLU A 444 -23.23 -11.57 29.33
C GLU A 444 -22.15 -10.86 28.49
N LEU A 445 -20.87 -11.06 28.82
CA LEU A 445 -19.75 -10.56 28.04
C LEU A 445 -19.65 -11.26 26.67
N GLU A 446 -19.74 -12.59 26.65
CA GLU A 446 -19.74 -13.40 25.42
C GLU A 446 -20.85 -12.92 24.47
N LEU A 447 -22.05 -12.70 25.00
CA LEU A 447 -23.20 -12.19 24.26
C LEU A 447 -22.97 -10.76 23.75
N ALA A 448 -22.51 -9.85 24.61
CA ALA A 448 -22.27 -8.46 24.27
C ALA A 448 -21.27 -8.33 23.11
N VAL A 449 -20.14 -9.03 23.22
CA VAL A 449 -19.08 -9.04 22.20
C VAL A 449 -19.57 -9.70 20.91
N GLY A 450 -20.20 -10.87 21.02
CA GLY A 450 -20.65 -11.65 19.86
C GLY A 450 -21.72 -10.95 19.02
N GLN A 451 -22.67 -10.28 19.67
CA GLN A 451 -23.77 -9.60 18.97
C GLN A 451 -23.38 -8.23 18.42
N ASN A 452 -22.52 -7.49 19.12
CA ASN A 452 -22.32 -6.06 18.84
C ASN A 452 -20.91 -5.71 18.37
N LEU A 453 -19.87 -6.49 18.67
CA LEU A 453 -18.50 -6.19 18.24
C LEU A 453 -18.06 -7.13 17.12
N PHE A 454 -17.82 -8.40 17.44
CA PHE A 454 -17.19 -9.35 16.52
C PHE A 454 -17.65 -10.77 16.80
N PRO A 455 -17.84 -11.63 15.78
CA PRO A 455 -18.14 -13.05 15.98
C PRO A 455 -17.09 -13.72 16.86
N VAL A 456 -17.49 -14.17 18.06
CA VAL A 456 -16.57 -14.65 19.09
C VAL A 456 -15.82 -15.91 18.66
N GLU A 457 -16.42 -16.74 17.81
CA GLU A 457 -15.84 -17.97 17.28
C GLU A 457 -14.59 -17.70 16.42
N GLN A 458 -14.51 -16.51 15.83
CA GLN A 458 -13.39 -16.07 14.99
C GLN A 458 -12.26 -15.40 15.79
N LEU A 459 -12.42 -15.21 17.11
CA LEU A 459 -11.39 -14.59 17.96
C LEU A 459 -10.27 -15.57 18.34
N GLY A 460 -10.48 -16.88 18.21
CA GLY A 460 -9.45 -17.88 18.49
C GLY A 460 -9.12 -18.03 19.98
N ALA A 461 -7.84 -17.84 20.35
CA ALA A 461 -7.35 -18.13 21.71
C ALA A 461 -8.06 -17.33 22.83
N PRO A 462 -8.31 -16.00 22.71
CA PRO A 462 -9.11 -15.25 23.67
C PRO A 462 -10.49 -15.85 23.97
N TYR A 463 -11.20 -16.35 22.95
CA TYR A 463 -12.51 -16.96 23.14
C TYR A 463 -12.41 -18.35 23.77
N ARG A 464 -11.45 -19.18 23.34
CA ARG A 464 -11.18 -20.48 23.98
C ARG A 464 -10.86 -20.31 25.47
N ALA A 465 -10.07 -19.31 25.82
CA ALA A 465 -9.76 -18.99 27.21
C ALA A 465 -11.02 -18.64 28.02
N LEU A 466 -11.94 -17.82 27.47
CA LEU A 466 -13.21 -17.49 28.15
C LEU A 466 -14.04 -18.75 28.38
N ARG A 467 -14.16 -19.60 27.35
CA ARG A 467 -14.92 -20.85 27.38
C ARG A 467 -14.32 -21.88 28.35
N ALA A 468 -12.99 -21.92 28.46
CA ALA A 468 -12.27 -22.80 29.38
C ALA A 468 -12.32 -22.30 30.83
N PHE A 469 -12.27 -20.98 31.05
CA PHE A 469 -12.26 -20.39 32.39
C PHE A 469 -13.59 -20.61 33.13
N ARG A 470 -14.72 -20.56 32.41
CA ARG A 470 -16.08 -20.74 32.98
C ARG A 470 -16.30 -22.07 33.72
N PRO A 471 -15.97 -23.26 33.19
CA PRO A 471 -16.01 -24.49 33.96
C PRO A 471 -14.87 -24.58 35.00
N VAL A 472 -13.69 -24.00 34.72
CA VAL A 472 -12.53 -24.04 35.62
C VAL A 472 -12.81 -23.41 36.98
N ILE A 473 -13.65 -22.38 37.09
CA ILE A 473 -14.00 -21.78 38.38
C ILE A 473 -14.81 -22.72 39.30
N PHE A 474 -15.52 -23.71 38.74
CA PHE A 474 -16.31 -24.69 39.49
C PHE A 474 -15.56 -25.99 39.79
N LEU A 475 -14.43 -26.25 39.13
CA LEU A 475 -13.62 -27.43 39.42
C LEU A 475 -13.02 -27.39 40.83
N GLU A 476 -13.03 -28.56 41.47
CA GLU A 476 -12.28 -28.81 42.69
C GLU A 476 -10.76 -28.72 42.44
N THR A 477 -10.01 -28.29 43.45
CA THR A 477 -8.55 -28.13 43.38
C THR A 477 -7.84 -29.43 42.99
N SER A 478 -8.37 -30.58 43.44
CA SER A 478 -7.85 -31.93 43.15
C SER A 478 -7.93 -32.30 41.66
N GLN A 479 -8.99 -31.88 40.97
CA GLN A 479 -9.27 -32.21 39.58
C GLN A 479 -8.64 -31.23 38.59
N LEU A 480 -8.28 -30.04 39.06
CA LEU A 480 -7.77 -28.97 38.21
C LEU A 480 -6.47 -29.35 37.51
N GLY A 481 -5.52 -29.98 38.22
CA GLY A 481 -4.18 -30.27 37.71
C GLY A 481 -4.08 -31.32 36.60
N SER A 482 -5.17 -32.02 36.31
CA SER A 482 -5.31 -32.99 35.20
C SER A 482 -6.33 -32.54 34.15
N SER A 483 -6.95 -31.37 34.32
CA SER A 483 -8.00 -30.90 33.43
C SER A 483 -7.41 -30.41 32.09
N PRO A 484 -7.93 -30.89 30.94
CA PRO A 484 -7.49 -30.41 29.63
C PRO A 484 -7.85 -28.94 29.39
N LEU A 485 -8.80 -28.39 30.15
CA LEU A 485 -9.22 -26.98 30.08
C LEU A 485 -8.07 -26.01 30.40
N LEU A 486 -7.04 -26.45 31.13
CA LEU A 486 -5.87 -25.62 31.41
C LEU A 486 -5.02 -25.33 30.18
N ASN A 487 -5.09 -26.16 29.13
CA ASN A 487 -4.32 -25.96 27.90
C ASN A 487 -4.82 -24.76 27.08
N ASP A 488 -6.09 -24.38 27.27
CA ASP A 488 -6.72 -23.23 26.60
C ASP A 488 -6.59 -21.94 27.40
N LEU A 489 -5.94 -21.96 28.57
CA LEU A 489 -5.75 -20.82 29.45
C LEU A 489 -4.28 -20.39 29.52
N PRO A 490 -3.98 -19.08 29.54
CA PRO A 490 -2.64 -18.60 29.86
C PRO A 490 -2.21 -19.10 31.25
N PRO A 491 -0.95 -19.56 31.43
CA PRO A 491 -0.45 -20.00 32.73
C PRO A 491 -0.62 -18.94 33.82
N SER A 492 -0.37 -17.67 33.49
CA SER A 492 -0.63 -16.53 34.38
C SER A 492 -2.06 -16.51 34.90
N VAL A 493 -3.07 -16.68 34.05
CA VAL A 493 -4.50 -16.72 34.46
C VAL A 493 -4.75 -17.89 35.43
N VAL A 494 -4.21 -19.08 35.14
CA VAL A 494 -4.37 -20.25 36.01
C VAL A 494 -3.72 -20.02 37.38
N LEU A 495 -2.49 -19.51 37.40
CA LEU A 495 -1.76 -19.21 38.62
C LEU A 495 -2.46 -18.16 39.48
N HIS A 496 -3.00 -17.11 38.86
CA HIS A 496 -3.73 -16.07 39.57
C HIS A 496 -5.04 -16.59 40.14
N HIS A 497 -5.81 -17.35 39.37
CA HIS A 497 -7.03 -17.98 39.86
C HIS A 497 -6.78 -18.92 41.04
N LEU A 498 -5.64 -19.61 41.08
CA LEU A 498 -5.28 -20.48 42.20
C LEU A 498 -5.16 -19.74 43.54
N TYR A 499 -4.82 -18.44 43.56
CA TYR A 499 -4.86 -17.66 44.80
C TYR A 499 -6.27 -17.51 45.39
N SER A 500 -7.32 -17.53 44.56
CA SER A 500 -8.71 -17.50 45.07
C SER A 500 -9.06 -18.72 45.92
N ARG A 501 -8.35 -19.84 45.70
CA ARG A 501 -8.48 -21.11 46.44
C ARG A 501 -7.47 -21.25 47.58
N ALA A 502 -6.53 -20.32 47.71
CA ALA A 502 -5.44 -20.38 48.67
C ALA A 502 -5.85 -19.82 50.04
N PRO A 503 -5.23 -20.30 51.15
CA PRO A 503 -5.41 -19.71 52.47
C PRO A 503 -4.93 -18.25 52.50
N GLU A 504 -5.49 -17.43 53.39
CA GLU A 504 -5.18 -15.99 53.50
C GLU A 504 -3.69 -15.71 53.75
N ASP A 505 -2.99 -16.63 54.43
CA ASP A 505 -1.54 -16.59 54.66
C ASP A 505 -0.70 -16.58 53.36
N LEU A 506 -1.21 -17.14 52.26
CA LEU A 506 -0.57 -17.08 50.94
C LEU A 506 -1.01 -15.80 50.22
N GLN A 507 -0.21 -14.74 50.33
CA GLN A 507 -0.47 -13.47 49.65
C GLN A 507 -0.18 -13.56 48.15
N SER A 508 -1.04 -12.94 47.33
CA SER A 508 -0.79 -12.80 45.89
C SER A 508 0.30 -11.76 45.60
N PRO A 509 0.93 -11.78 44.40
CA PRO A 509 1.93 -10.76 44.04
C PRO A 509 1.38 -9.34 44.12
N LEU A 510 0.09 -9.17 43.78
CA LEU A 510 -0.67 -7.93 43.93
C LEU A 510 -0.68 -7.46 45.39
N GLN A 511 -1.05 -8.35 46.32
CA GLN A 511 -1.14 -8.05 47.76
C GLN A 511 0.23 -7.79 48.38
N ARG A 512 1.23 -8.63 48.07
CA ARG A 512 2.60 -8.52 48.56
C ARG A 512 3.23 -7.17 48.21
N ASN A 513 3.04 -6.74 46.95
CA ASN A 513 3.64 -5.51 46.44
C ASN A 513 2.74 -4.27 46.63
N LYS A 514 1.56 -4.42 47.25
CA LYS A 514 0.58 -3.35 47.49
C LYS A 514 0.20 -2.57 46.22
N LEU A 515 0.09 -3.28 45.09
CA LEU A 515 -0.28 -2.69 43.81
C LEU A 515 -1.81 -2.63 43.66
N THR A 516 -2.31 -1.67 42.89
CA THR A 516 -3.73 -1.69 42.48
C THR A 516 -3.94 -2.75 41.37
N PRO A 517 -5.17 -3.28 41.20
CA PRO A 517 -5.46 -4.22 40.12
C PRO A 517 -5.07 -3.69 38.73
N LEU A 518 -5.25 -2.39 38.49
CA LEU A 518 -4.84 -1.73 37.25
C LEU A 518 -3.31 -1.69 37.10
N GLN A 519 -2.58 -1.25 38.13
CA GLN A 519 -1.10 -1.20 38.08
C GLN A 519 -0.50 -2.57 37.81
N TYR A 520 -1.05 -3.61 38.45
CA TYR A 520 -0.60 -4.98 38.23
C TYR A 520 -0.95 -5.51 36.84
N SER A 521 -2.14 -5.20 36.32
CA SER A 521 -2.55 -5.58 34.96
C SER A 521 -1.66 -4.94 33.91
N LEU A 522 -1.34 -3.64 34.04
CA LEU A 522 -0.40 -2.93 33.17
C LEU A 522 1.01 -3.51 33.24
N TRP A 523 1.47 -3.88 34.45
CA TRP A 523 2.74 -4.58 34.61
C TRP A 523 2.72 -5.92 33.88
N MET A 524 1.66 -6.74 34.04
CA MET A 524 1.52 -8.02 33.33
C MET A 524 1.51 -7.86 31.80
N ASP A 525 0.94 -6.76 31.27
CA ASP A 525 0.99 -6.48 29.83
C ASP A 525 2.41 -6.17 29.32
N SER A 526 3.29 -5.66 30.19
CA SER A 526 4.68 -5.32 29.84
C SER A 526 5.66 -6.49 30.00
N GLN A 527 5.24 -7.60 30.60
CA GLN A 527 6.11 -8.71 31.00
C GLN A 527 5.71 -10.04 30.34
N GLY A 528 6.67 -10.93 30.18
CA GLY A 528 6.43 -12.32 29.76
C GLY A 528 5.87 -13.20 30.89
N GLU A 529 5.35 -14.37 30.52
CA GLU A 529 4.86 -15.39 31.46
C GLU A 529 5.97 -15.84 32.44
N ASP A 530 7.25 -15.79 32.03
CA ASP A 530 8.42 -16.09 32.84
C ASP A 530 8.59 -15.13 34.04
N GLN A 531 8.45 -13.83 33.79
CA GLN A 531 8.58 -12.80 34.82
C GLN A 531 7.38 -12.80 35.75
N ILE A 532 6.18 -13.03 35.20
CA ILE A 532 4.96 -13.22 35.99
C ILE A 532 5.14 -14.43 36.91
N TRP A 533 5.67 -15.55 36.39
CA TRP A 533 5.98 -16.71 37.20
C TRP A 533 7.03 -16.42 38.28
N LYS A 534 8.10 -15.66 38.01
CA LYS A 534 9.07 -15.27 39.05
C LYS A 534 8.41 -14.51 40.21
N GLY A 535 7.49 -13.59 39.90
CA GLY A 535 6.71 -12.89 40.91
C GLY A 535 5.83 -13.81 41.75
N VAL A 536 5.13 -14.75 41.10
CA VAL A 536 4.32 -15.79 41.76
C VAL A 536 5.17 -16.78 42.56
N LYS A 537 6.35 -17.13 42.07
CA LYS A 537 7.26 -18.04 42.78
C LYS A 537 7.78 -17.41 44.05
N ALA A 538 8.11 -16.12 44.03
CA ALA A 538 8.59 -15.42 45.20
C ALA A 538 7.54 -15.41 46.34
N THR A 539 6.24 -15.27 46.04
CA THR A 539 5.18 -15.36 47.06
C THR A 539 4.97 -16.77 47.58
N LEU A 540 5.16 -17.79 46.72
CA LEU A 540 5.16 -19.20 47.14
C LEU A 540 6.35 -19.51 48.06
N ASP A 541 7.54 -18.99 47.75
CA ASP A 541 8.75 -19.17 48.56
C ASP A 541 8.58 -18.52 49.96
N ASP A 542 8.01 -17.31 50.04
CA ASP A 542 7.68 -16.64 51.30
C ASP A 542 6.69 -17.46 52.14
N TYR A 543 5.63 -17.98 51.51
CA TYR A 543 4.65 -18.84 52.18
C TYR A 543 5.28 -20.13 52.71
N ALA A 544 6.16 -20.76 51.92
CA ALA A 544 6.85 -21.97 52.35
C ALA A 544 7.81 -21.70 53.52
N ALA A 545 8.50 -20.55 53.51
CA ALA A 545 9.33 -20.12 54.64
C ALA A 545 8.49 -19.89 55.91
N ASN A 546 7.33 -19.25 55.78
CA ASN A 546 6.43 -19.00 56.90
C ASN A 546 5.86 -20.28 57.51
N ILE A 547 5.43 -21.25 56.69
CA ILE A 547 4.96 -22.57 57.17
C ILE A 547 6.06 -23.31 57.91
N ARG A 548 7.28 -23.35 57.35
CA ARG A 548 8.43 -24.01 57.98
C ARG A 548 8.80 -23.36 59.30
N ALA A 549 8.72 -22.02 59.40
CA ALA A 549 8.96 -21.28 60.63
C ALA A 549 7.90 -21.57 61.71
N ARG A 550 6.64 -21.82 61.31
CA ARG A 550 5.55 -22.22 62.23
C ARG A 550 5.63 -23.69 62.68
N GLY A 551 6.45 -24.52 62.01
CA GLY A 551 6.63 -25.94 62.35
C GLY A 551 5.61 -26.88 61.69
N ASP A 552 4.75 -26.36 60.82
CA ASP A 552 3.75 -27.13 60.09
C ASP A 552 4.40 -27.96 58.98
N LYS A 553 3.95 -29.21 58.81
CA LYS A 553 4.49 -30.15 57.80
C LYS A 553 3.64 -30.25 56.54
N GLU A 554 2.44 -29.70 56.55
CA GLU A 554 1.48 -29.81 55.46
C GLU A 554 1.30 -28.46 54.76
N PHE A 555 1.52 -28.43 53.45
CA PHE A 555 1.23 -27.27 52.60
C PHE A 555 -0.22 -27.35 52.10
N SER A 556 -0.84 -26.20 51.83
CA SER A 556 -2.12 -26.17 51.13
C SER A 556 -2.03 -26.96 49.80
N PRO A 557 -3.06 -27.74 49.41
CA PRO A 557 -3.10 -28.46 48.14
C PRO A 557 -2.88 -27.58 46.90
N VAL A 558 -3.11 -26.27 47.03
CA VAL A 558 -2.87 -25.28 45.98
C VAL A 558 -1.38 -25.04 45.72
N TYR A 559 -0.53 -25.10 46.77
CA TYR A 559 0.91 -24.85 46.66
C TYR A 559 1.64 -25.78 45.66
N PRO A 560 1.56 -27.13 45.78
CA PRO A 560 2.23 -28.01 44.82
C PRO A 560 1.66 -27.88 43.40
N LEU A 561 0.38 -27.54 43.27
CA LEU A 561 -0.25 -27.32 41.98
C LEU A 561 0.29 -26.06 41.29
N MET A 562 0.42 -24.94 42.01
CA MET A 562 1.02 -23.72 41.48
C MET A 562 2.48 -23.92 41.10
N MET A 563 3.24 -24.66 41.90
CA MET A 563 4.63 -25.04 41.56
C MET A 563 4.72 -25.87 40.29
N LYS A 564 3.79 -26.82 40.08
CA LYS A 564 3.71 -27.63 38.85
C LYS A 564 3.42 -26.76 37.62
N VAL A 565 2.38 -25.91 37.69
CA VAL A 565 1.98 -25.03 36.58
C VAL A 565 3.10 -24.03 36.25
N GLY A 566 3.70 -23.40 37.25
CA GLY A 566 4.80 -22.47 37.04
C GLY A 566 6.07 -23.11 36.48
N SER A 567 6.39 -24.35 36.91
CA SER A 567 7.53 -25.09 36.37
C SER A 567 7.37 -25.45 34.89
N SER A 568 6.13 -25.62 34.40
CA SER A 568 5.90 -25.83 32.96
C SER A 568 6.10 -24.57 32.12
N VAL A 569 5.92 -23.36 32.68
CA VAL A 569 6.20 -22.10 31.98
C VAL A 569 7.68 -22.03 31.56
N MET A 570 8.58 -22.44 32.46
CA MET A 570 10.03 -22.44 32.19
C MET A 570 10.48 -23.50 31.16
N ARG A 571 9.69 -24.56 30.94
CA ARG A 571 10.02 -25.62 29.96
C ARG A 571 9.56 -25.30 28.55
N ASN A 572 8.55 -24.45 28.38
CA ASN A 572 7.99 -24.11 27.07
C ASN A 572 8.77 -23.01 26.34
N GLU A 573 9.78 -22.41 26.99
CA GLU A 573 10.70 -21.41 26.41
C GLU A 573 12.12 -21.97 26.13
N SER A 574 12.35 -23.26 26.45
CA SER A 574 13.58 -24.01 26.13
C SER A 574 13.38 -24.82 24.86
#